data_AF-A0AAW1LQ27-F1
#
_entry.id   AF-A0AAW1LQ27-F1
#
_cell.length_a   1.000
_cell.length_b   1.000
_cell.length_c   1.000
_cell.angle_alpha   90.00
_cell.angle_beta   90.00
_cell.angle_gamma   90.00
#
_symmetry.space_group_name_H-M   'P 1'
#
loop_
_entity.id
_entity.type
_entity.pdbx_description
1 polymer ?
#
loop_
_entity_poly.entity_id
_entity_poly.type
_entity_poly.pdbx_seq_one_letter_code
_entity_poly.pdbx_strand_id
1 'polypeptide(L)'
;MPGPKDLAKTTSSPLDTFSLFITDAMIDIIVAYINVDINVRCGKYKDALKATISKSSAIEIKALISLLYSSAAMKDNHLATSDLFDEKLCGSNYKSVMSEARFKFLVNCLRFGNKNTRDERKKTDSFASIRKYGIHLLHCNEHYKPGSYMTIEDVASHLNTV
;
A
#
# COMPACT_ATOMS: atom_id res chain seq x y z
N MET A 1 -16.14 28.16 -4.07
CA MET A 1 -16.10 27.48 -5.38
C MET A 1 -15.67 26.03 -5.20
N PRO A 2 -16.03 25.11 -6.10
CA PRO A 2 -15.50 23.75 -6.11
C PRO A 2 -13.99 23.77 -6.29
N GLY A 3 -13.31 22.75 -5.77
CA GLY A 3 -11.85 22.65 -5.87
C GLY A 3 -11.15 22.25 -4.56
N PRO A 4 -9.81 22.30 -4.55
CA PRO A 4 -9.01 21.95 -3.38
C PRO A 4 -9.37 22.79 -2.15
N LYS A 5 -9.31 22.16 -0.97
CA LYS A 5 -9.53 22.79 0.34
C LYS A 5 -8.22 22.94 1.10
N ASP A 6 -8.15 23.98 1.92
CA ASP A 6 -7.07 24.19 2.91
C ASP A 6 -5.66 23.93 2.35
N LEU A 7 -4.92 23.00 2.95
CA LEU A 7 -3.55 22.64 2.54
C LEU A 7 -3.47 22.25 1.06
N ALA A 8 -4.50 21.58 0.52
CA ALA A 8 -4.53 21.14 -0.87
C ALA A 8 -4.56 22.29 -1.89
N LYS A 9 -4.87 23.54 -1.46
CA LYS A 9 -4.79 24.72 -2.33
C LYS A 9 -3.35 25.18 -2.56
N THR A 10 -2.48 24.95 -1.58
CA THR A 10 -1.12 25.47 -1.56
C THR A 10 -0.08 24.41 -1.91
N THR A 11 -0.47 23.13 -1.95
CA THR A 11 0.40 22.03 -2.35
C THR A 11 0.71 22.09 -3.85
N SER A 12 1.99 22.10 -4.21
CA SER A 12 2.46 22.22 -5.59
C SER A 12 3.19 20.99 -6.12
N SER A 13 3.73 20.16 -5.23
CA SER A 13 4.42 18.91 -5.60
C SER A 13 3.43 17.74 -5.74
N PRO A 14 3.59 16.87 -6.76
CA PRO A 14 2.82 15.63 -6.87
C PRO A 14 2.96 14.73 -5.64
N LEU A 15 4.16 14.67 -5.03
CA LEU A 15 4.40 13.83 -3.85
C LEU A 15 3.69 14.37 -2.61
N ASP A 16 3.72 15.69 -2.41
CA ASP A 16 3.04 16.32 -1.29
C ASP A 16 1.51 16.17 -1.47
N THR A 17 1.02 16.28 -2.70
CA THR A 17 -0.40 16.07 -3.03
C THR A 17 -0.81 14.63 -2.73
N PHE A 18 0.01 13.64 -3.13
CA PHE A 18 -0.22 12.23 -2.81
C PHE A 18 -0.27 11.98 -1.30
N SER A 19 0.60 12.65 -0.55
CA SER A 19 0.73 12.49 0.90
C SER A 19 -0.45 13.06 1.69
N LEU A 20 -1.28 13.92 1.08
CA LEU A 20 -2.55 14.36 1.66
C LEU A 20 -3.54 13.19 1.79
N PHE A 21 -3.53 12.26 0.85
CA PHE A 21 -4.47 11.14 0.82
C PHE A 21 -3.87 9.89 1.47
N ILE A 22 -2.57 9.65 1.26
CA ILE A 22 -1.83 8.53 1.84
C ILE A 22 -0.83 9.10 2.85
N THR A 23 -1.31 9.35 4.06
CA THR A 23 -0.54 10.06 5.08
C THR A 23 0.53 9.18 5.73
N ASP A 24 1.52 9.80 6.37
CA ASP A 24 2.54 9.08 7.14
C ASP A 24 1.94 8.23 8.25
N ALA A 25 0.86 8.69 8.90
CA ALA A 25 0.13 7.88 9.88
C ALA A 25 -0.44 6.58 9.28
N MET A 26 -0.91 6.61 8.03
CA MET A 26 -1.35 5.41 7.33
C MET A 26 -0.18 4.48 6.99
N ILE A 27 0.97 5.03 6.58
CA ILE A 27 2.19 4.27 6.37
C ILE A 27 2.65 3.61 7.67
N ASP A 28 2.64 4.33 8.79
CA ASP A 28 3.03 3.82 10.10
C ASP A 28 2.13 2.67 10.56
N ILE A 29 0.83 2.74 10.28
CA ILE A 29 -0.11 1.65 10.52
C ILE A 29 0.30 0.39 9.73
N ILE A 30 0.67 0.55 8.45
CA ILE A 30 1.14 -0.57 7.61
C ILE A 30 2.44 -1.13 8.18
N VAL A 31 3.42 -0.27 8.51
CA VAL A 31 4.71 -0.65 9.09
C VAL A 31 4.53 -1.42 10.40
N ALA A 32 3.62 -0.98 11.26
CA ALA A 32 3.33 -1.67 12.52
C ALA A 32 2.83 -3.11 12.28
N TYR A 33 1.89 -3.29 11.36
CA TYR A 33 1.27 -4.61 11.14
C TYR A 33 2.07 -5.54 10.24
N ILE A 34 2.79 -5.01 9.24
CA ILE A 34 3.67 -5.82 8.40
C ILE A 34 4.79 -6.42 9.26
N ASN A 35 5.37 -5.65 10.18
CA ASN A 35 6.44 -6.14 11.06
C ASN A 35 5.96 -7.22 12.03
N VAL A 36 4.68 -7.19 12.45
CA VAL A 36 4.08 -8.30 13.21
C VAL A 36 3.99 -9.57 12.35
N ASP A 37 3.53 -9.47 11.09
CA ASP A 37 3.43 -10.63 10.18
C ASP A 37 4.82 -11.17 9.81
N ILE A 38 5.80 -10.29 9.58
CA ILE A 38 7.20 -10.63 9.34
C ILE A 38 7.76 -11.44 10.50
N ASN A 39 7.62 -10.97 11.76
CA ASN A 39 8.13 -11.71 12.92
C ASN A 39 7.54 -13.13 13.02
N VAL A 40 6.24 -13.27 12.75
CA VAL A 40 5.55 -14.59 12.76
C VAL A 40 6.10 -15.51 11.66
N ARG A 41 6.38 -14.97 10.47
CA ARG A 41 6.93 -15.76 9.35
C ARG A 41 8.40 -16.12 9.56
N CYS A 42 9.20 -15.19 10.09
CA CYS A 42 10.61 -15.37 10.34
C CYS A 42 10.89 -16.52 11.32
N GLY A 43 10.05 -16.70 12.34
CA GLY A 43 10.18 -17.79 13.30
C GLY A 43 10.13 -19.21 12.69
N LYS A 44 9.74 -19.34 11.42
CA LYS A 44 9.73 -20.62 10.68
C LYS A 44 11.04 -20.91 9.94
N TYR A 45 11.94 -19.94 9.83
CA TYR A 45 13.20 -20.08 9.10
C TYR A 45 14.34 -20.25 10.10
N LYS A 46 15.17 -21.28 9.90
CA LYS A 46 16.34 -21.56 10.74
C LYS A 46 17.42 -20.46 10.61
N ASP A 47 17.46 -19.80 9.45
CA ASP A 47 18.37 -18.68 9.16
C ASP A 47 17.62 -17.35 9.18
N ALA A 48 17.38 -16.80 10.37
CA ALA A 48 16.73 -15.50 10.57
C ALA A 48 17.55 -14.29 10.07
N LEU A 49 18.75 -14.52 9.51
CA LEU A 49 19.72 -13.49 9.10
C LEU A 49 19.62 -13.07 7.62
N LYS A 50 18.65 -13.57 6.85
CA LYS A 50 18.50 -13.12 5.46
C LYS A 50 17.88 -11.72 5.40
N ALA A 51 18.58 -10.79 4.75
CA ALA A 51 18.09 -9.42 4.49
C ALA A 51 16.67 -9.38 3.91
N THR A 52 16.27 -10.41 3.16
CA THR A 52 14.92 -10.58 2.60
C THR A 52 13.81 -10.64 3.65
N ILE A 53 14.07 -11.15 4.86
CA ILE A 53 13.06 -11.35 5.91
C ILE A 53 13.20 -10.40 7.09
N SER A 54 14.10 -9.41 7.00
CA SER A 54 14.28 -8.38 8.02
C SER A 54 13.02 -7.53 8.21
N LYS A 55 12.92 -6.87 9.37
CA LYS A 55 11.89 -5.84 9.63
C LYS A 55 11.92 -4.77 8.54
N SER A 56 10.76 -4.20 8.26
CA SER A 56 10.57 -3.13 7.29
C SER A 56 10.43 -1.77 7.98
N SER A 57 10.74 -0.70 7.25
CA SER A 57 10.66 0.69 7.70
C SER A 57 9.64 1.47 6.86
N ALA A 58 9.25 2.66 7.33
CA ALA A 58 8.37 3.55 6.56
C ALA A 58 8.92 3.88 5.17
N ILE A 59 10.25 4.07 5.05
CA ILE A 59 10.92 4.32 3.77
C ILE A 59 10.76 3.13 2.82
N GLU A 60 10.96 1.90 3.31
CA GLU A 60 10.83 0.70 2.49
C GLU A 60 9.36 0.44 2.08
N ILE A 61 8.39 0.74 2.95
CA ILE A 61 6.96 0.65 2.61
C ILE A 61 6.57 1.70 1.56
N LYS A 62 7.08 2.93 1.67
CA LYS A 62 6.89 3.95 0.62
C LYS A 62 7.51 3.50 -0.70
N ALA A 63 8.69 2.88 -0.67
CA ALA A 63 9.36 2.32 -1.84
C ALA A 63 8.57 1.13 -2.46
N LEU A 64 7.96 0.28 -1.63
CA LEU A 64 7.07 -0.77 -2.12
C LEU A 64 5.84 -0.18 -2.82
N ILE A 65 5.20 0.82 -2.22
CA ILE A 65 4.04 1.50 -2.78
C ILE A 65 4.41 2.19 -4.10
N SER A 66 5.60 2.81 -4.20
CA SER A 66 6.04 3.42 -5.45
C SER A 66 6.22 2.39 -6.55
N LEU A 67 6.74 1.19 -6.26
CA LEU A 67 6.83 0.12 -7.27
C LEU A 67 5.45 -0.36 -7.75
N LEU A 68 4.48 -0.50 -6.84
CA LEU A 68 3.11 -0.85 -7.21
C LEU A 68 2.47 0.24 -8.09
N TYR A 69 2.65 1.51 -7.71
CA TYR A 69 2.19 2.66 -8.48
C TYR A 69 2.83 2.71 -9.87
N SER A 70 4.15 2.51 -9.95
CA SER A 70 4.88 2.44 -11.22
C SER A 70 4.38 1.31 -12.11
N SER A 71 4.13 0.11 -11.56
CA SER A 71 3.60 -1.00 -12.34
C SER A 71 2.24 -0.70 -12.95
N ALA A 72 1.37 0.03 -12.23
CA ALA A 72 0.09 0.48 -12.76
C ALA A 72 0.26 1.58 -13.83
N ALA A 73 1.13 2.57 -13.57
CA ALA A 73 1.37 3.68 -14.48
C ALA A 73 1.98 3.21 -15.81
N MET A 74 2.87 2.22 -15.77
CA MET A 74 3.49 1.61 -16.95
C MET A 74 2.62 0.54 -17.61
N LYS A 75 1.49 0.15 -16.98
CA LYS A 75 0.60 -0.95 -17.40
C LYS A 75 1.24 -2.34 -17.35
N ASP A 76 2.28 -2.49 -16.54
CA ASP A 76 3.01 -3.75 -16.32
C ASP A 76 2.39 -4.59 -15.20
N ASN A 77 1.31 -4.13 -14.56
CA ASN A 77 0.68 -4.75 -13.38
C ASN A 77 0.11 -6.17 -13.62
N HIS A 78 0.11 -6.65 -14.86
CA HIS A 78 -0.29 -8.00 -15.25
C HIS A 78 0.91 -8.95 -15.43
N LEU A 79 2.13 -8.42 -15.50
CA LEU A 79 3.35 -9.19 -15.70
C LEU A 79 3.71 -9.99 -14.45
N ALA A 80 4.38 -11.12 -14.66
CA ALA A 80 4.98 -11.84 -13.55
C ALA A 80 6.08 -10.97 -12.92
N THR A 81 6.31 -11.15 -11.62
CA THR A 81 7.39 -10.43 -10.93
C THR A 81 8.78 -10.76 -11.50
N SER A 82 8.97 -11.95 -12.10
CA SER A 82 10.22 -12.28 -12.78
C SER A 82 10.50 -11.31 -13.92
N ASP A 83 9.44 -10.93 -14.64
CA ASP A 83 9.53 -10.09 -15.83
C ASP A 83 9.66 -8.62 -15.42
N LEU A 84 8.90 -8.19 -14.40
CA LEU A 84 9.02 -6.86 -13.79
C LEU A 84 10.45 -6.56 -13.32
N PHE A 85 11.15 -7.56 -12.79
CA PHE A 85 12.51 -7.42 -12.27
C PHE A 85 13.60 -7.85 -13.27
N ASP A 86 13.24 -8.19 -14.51
CA ASP A 86 14.18 -8.41 -15.61
C ASP A 86 14.53 -7.07 -16.27
N GLU A 87 15.81 -6.68 -16.17
CA GLU A 87 16.32 -5.42 -16.69
C GLU A 87 16.23 -5.29 -18.21
N LYS A 88 16.14 -6.42 -18.93
CA LYS A 88 15.96 -6.42 -20.39
C LYS A 88 14.51 -6.16 -20.79
N LEU A 89 13.55 -6.51 -19.94
CA LEU A 89 12.12 -6.38 -20.23
C LEU A 89 11.57 -5.05 -19.69
N CYS A 90 11.84 -4.73 -18.43
CA CYS A 90 11.25 -3.58 -17.73
C CYS A 90 12.29 -2.53 -17.28
N GLY A 91 13.55 -2.66 -17.72
CA GLY A 91 14.64 -1.78 -17.30
C GLY A 91 15.06 -1.98 -15.84
N SER A 92 15.95 -1.12 -15.34
CA SER A 92 16.50 -1.25 -13.97
C SER A 92 15.63 -0.62 -12.88
N ASN A 93 14.48 -0.02 -13.24
CA ASN A 93 13.65 0.76 -12.31
C ASN A 93 13.18 -0.07 -11.10
N TYR A 94 12.66 -1.29 -11.31
CA TYR A 94 12.16 -2.12 -10.20
C TYR A 94 13.31 -2.66 -9.33
N LYS A 95 14.36 -3.18 -9.99
CA LYS A 95 15.51 -3.82 -9.34
C LYS A 95 16.41 -2.83 -8.59
N SER A 96 16.46 -1.56 -9.03
CA SER A 96 17.21 -0.50 -8.35
C SER A 96 16.58 -0.07 -7.02
N VAL A 97 15.26 -0.28 -6.84
CA VAL A 97 14.55 0.07 -5.61
C VAL A 97 14.67 -1.05 -4.56
N MET A 98 14.43 -2.30 -4.94
CA MET A 98 14.62 -3.48 -4.07
C MET A 98 14.82 -4.75 -4.88
N SER A 99 15.18 -5.86 -4.23
CA SER A 99 15.26 -7.16 -4.91
C SER A 99 13.87 -7.77 -5.12
N GLU A 100 13.71 -8.58 -6.18
CA GLU A 100 12.46 -9.32 -6.46
C GLU A 100 12.03 -10.18 -5.26
N ALA A 101 12.99 -10.84 -4.61
CA ALA A 101 12.75 -11.65 -3.43
C ALA A 101 12.17 -10.83 -2.27
N ARG A 102 12.69 -9.61 -2.05
CA ARG A 102 12.18 -8.71 -1.01
C ARG A 102 10.80 -8.18 -1.37
N PHE A 103 10.59 -7.78 -2.63
CA PHE A 103 9.28 -7.35 -3.12
C PHE A 103 8.21 -8.42 -2.89
N LYS A 104 8.44 -9.65 -3.37
CA LYS A 104 7.54 -10.79 -3.15
C LYS A 104 7.26 -11.02 -1.68
N PHE A 105 8.29 -10.96 -0.84
CA PHE A 105 8.14 -11.17 0.60
C PHE A 105 7.26 -10.10 1.23
N LEU A 106 7.51 -8.82 0.96
CA LEU A 106 6.74 -7.71 1.53
C LEU A 106 5.29 -7.69 1.05
N VAL A 107 5.03 -7.93 -0.24
CA VAL A 107 3.65 -8.05 -0.78
C VAL A 107 2.86 -9.13 -0.02
N ASN A 108 3.48 -10.28 0.24
CA ASN A 108 2.85 -11.36 1.01
C ASN A 108 2.64 -11.03 2.50
N CYS A 109 3.46 -10.13 3.04
CA CYS A 109 3.36 -9.68 4.44
C CYS A 109 2.42 -8.48 4.62
N LEU A 110 1.97 -7.80 3.56
CA LEU A 110 1.18 -6.57 3.67
C LEU A 110 -0.09 -6.76 4.51
N ARG A 111 -0.24 -5.99 5.59
CA ARG A 111 -1.40 -6.03 6.50
C ARG A 111 -1.84 -4.62 6.88
N PHE A 112 -3.15 -4.46 7.04
CA PHE A 112 -3.78 -3.22 7.52
C PHE A 112 -4.43 -3.37 8.91
N GLY A 113 -4.16 -4.48 9.60
CA GLY A 113 -4.72 -4.77 10.92
C GLY A 113 -3.99 -5.89 11.65
N ASN A 114 -4.24 -6.00 12.95
CA ASN A 114 -3.67 -7.05 13.78
C ASN A 114 -4.33 -8.41 13.46
N LYS A 115 -3.52 -9.38 13.04
CA LYS A 115 -3.95 -10.75 12.73
C LYS A 115 -4.51 -11.47 13.95
N ASN A 116 -3.96 -11.25 15.13
CA ASN A 116 -4.32 -11.96 16.36
C ASN A 116 -5.74 -11.62 16.85
N THR A 117 -6.28 -10.47 16.44
CA THR A 117 -7.65 -10.03 16.77
C THR A 117 -8.59 -10.14 15.57
N ARG A 118 -8.13 -10.71 14.46
CA ARG A 118 -8.88 -10.71 13.20
C ARG A 118 -10.16 -11.53 13.31
N ASP A 119 -10.08 -12.69 13.94
CA ASP A 119 -11.21 -13.62 14.01
C ASP A 119 -12.33 -13.09 14.89
N GLU A 120 -11.99 -12.36 15.97
CA GLU A 120 -12.98 -11.68 16.80
C GLU A 120 -13.63 -10.50 16.06
N ARG A 121 -12.83 -9.64 15.43
CA ARG A 121 -13.34 -8.47 14.71
C ARG A 121 -14.19 -8.85 13.50
N LYS A 122 -13.89 -9.96 12.83
CA LYS A 122 -14.69 -10.49 11.71
C LYS A 122 -16.11 -10.90 12.12
N LYS A 123 -16.35 -11.25 13.38
CA LYS A 123 -17.70 -11.61 13.86
C LYS A 123 -18.67 -10.43 13.77
N THR A 124 -18.15 -9.20 13.85
CA THR A 124 -18.95 -7.97 13.89
C THR A 124 -18.73 -7.07 12.67
N ASP A 125 -17.57 -7.13 12.01
CA ASP A 125 -17.21 -6.32 10.85
C ASP A 125 -16.53 -7.17 9.78
N SER A 126 -17.23 -7.46 8.69
CA SER A 126 -16.69 -8.22 7.54
C SER A 126 -15.49 -7.52 6.89
N PHE A 127 -15.40 -6.19 7.01
CA PHE A 127 -14.31 -5.36 6.50
C PHE A 127 -13.20 -5.08 7.53
N ALA A 128 -13.21 -5.76 8.69
CA ALA A 128 -12.25 -5.56 9.78
C ALA A 128 -10.78 -5.59 9.34
N SER A 129 -10.46 -6.31 8.27
CA SER A 129 -9.07 -6.47 7.79
C SER A 129 -8.51 -5.17 7.21
N ILE A 130 -9.35 -4.27 6.69
CA ILE A 130 -8.95 -2.98 6.08
C ILE A 130 -9.61 -1.77 6.75
N ARG A 131 -10.50 -1.97 7.72
CA ARG A 131 -11.28 -0.92 8.40
C ARG A 131 -10.46 0.32 8.78
N LYS A 132 -9.28 0.11 9.39
CA LYS A 132 -8.40 1.21 9.82
C LYS A 132 -7.88 2.04 8.65
N TYR A 133 -7.64 1.41 7.50
CA TYR A 133 -7.23 2.09 6.29
C TYR A 133 -8.34 2.93 5.66
N GLY A 134 -9.61 2.67 6.03
CA GLY A 134 -10.76 3.48 5.64
C GLY A 134 -10.68 4.96 6.04
N ILE A 135 -9.76 5.33 6.94
CA ILE A 135 -9.44 6.74 7.25
C ILE A 135 -9.07 7.54 5.99
N HIS A 136 -8.54 6.88 4.95
CA HIS A 136 -8.28 7.48 3.64
C HIS A 136 -9.50 8.22 3.06
N LEU A 137 -10.71 7.67 3.25
CA LEU A 137 -11.94 8.27 2.74
C LEU A 137 -12.25 9.61 3.42
N LEU A 138 -11.82 9.80 4.67
CA LEU A 138 -11.95 11.07 5.38
C LEU A 138 -11.05 12.12 4.74
N HIS A 139 -9.80 11.78 4.44
CA HIS A 139 -8.88 12.69 3.74
C HIS A 139 -9.41 13.10 2.35
N CYS A 140 -10.08 12.20 1.63
CA CYS A 140 -10.74 12.55 0.37
C CYS A 140 -11.80 13.65 0.54
N ASN A 141 -12.58 13.61 1.63
CA ASN A 141 -13.59 14.63 1.93
C ASN A 141 -12.96 15.95 2.40
N GLU A 142 -11.91 15.87 3.20
CA GLU A 142 -11.22 17.01 3.81
C GLU A 142 -10.51 17.88 2.77
N HIS A 143 -9.93 17.28 1.72
CA HIS A 143 -9.08 18.01 0.78
C HIS A 143 -9.78 18.51 -0.48
N TYR A 144 -11.05 18.17 -0.70
CA TYR A 144 -11.79 18.60 -1.89
C TYR A 144 -13.22 19.06 -1.60
N LYS A 145 -13.64 20.17 -2.21
CA LYS A 145 -15.03 20.65 -2.21
C LYS A 145 -15.70 20.27 -3.54
N PRO A 146 -16.71 19.39 -3.54
CA PRO A 146 -17.45 19.06 -4.75
C PRO A 146 -18.26 20.25 -5.27
N GLY A 147 -18.63 20.17 -6.55
CA GLY A 147 -19.57 21.09 -7.19
C GLY A 147 -21.02 20.72 -6.96
N SER A 148 -21.92 21.48 -7.57
CA SER A 148 -23.38 21.30 -7.43
C SER A 148 -23.92 20.04 -8.11
N TYR A 149 -23.14 19.42 -8.99
CA TYR A 149 -23.51 18.22 -9.73
C TYR A 149 -22.58 17.08 -9.31
N MET A 150 -23.16 16.02 -8.76
CA MET A 150 -22.45 14.82 -8.33
C MET A 150 -23.16 13.59 -8.88
N THR A 151 -22.38 12.56 -9.21
CA THR A 151 -22.87 11.27 -9.69
C THR A 151 -22.56 10.20 -8.66
N ILE A 152 -23.50 9.29 -8.45
CA ILE A 152 -23.32 8.09 -7.64
C ILE A 152 -23.44 6.90 -8.58
N GLU A 153 -22.42 6.06 -8.60
CA GLU A 153 -22.34 4.85 -9.41
C GLU A 153 -21.57 3.77 -8.64
N ASP A 154 -21.90 2.50 -8.91
CA ASP A 154 -21.20 1.36 -8.34
C ASP A 154 -19.95 1.03 -9.16
N VAL A 155 -18.82 0.85 -8.48
CA VAL A 155 -17.56 0.38 -9.10
C VAL A 155 -17.24 -1.00 -8.56
N ALA A 156 -17.29 -2.01 -9.43
CA ALA A 156 -16.89 -3.37 -9.08
C ALA A 156 -15.37 -3.53 -9.18
N SER A 157 -14.76 -4.09 -8.14
CA SER A 157 -13.37 -4.55 -8.19
C SER A 157 -13.33 -6.08 -8.28
N HIS A 158 -12.65 -6.60 -9.30
CA HIS A 158 -12.42 -8.04 -9.43
C HIS A 158 -11.30 -8.45 -8.48
N LEU A 159 -11.66 -9.02 -7.34
CA LEU A 159 -10.71 -9.64 -6.42
C LEU A 159 -10.52 -11.09 -6.85
N ASN A 160 -9.45 -11.38 -7.59
CA ASN A 160 -9.01 -12.75 -7.77
C ASN A 160 -8.53 -13.26 -6.41
N THR A 161 -9.29 -14.14 -5.77
CA THR A 161 -8.83 -14.87 -4.60
C THR A 161 -7.67 -15.78 -5.00
N VAL A 162 -6.47 -15.43 -4.59
CA VAL A 162 -5.28 -16.30 -4.59
C VAL A 162 -5.31 -17.19 -3.36
#